data_AF-A0A1G0ZM39-F1
#
_entry.id   AF-A0A1G0ZM39-F1
#
_cell.length_a   1.000
_cell.length_b   1.000
_cell.length_c   1.000
_cell.angle_alpha   90.00
_cell.angle_beta   90.00
_cell.angle_gamma   90.00
#
_symmetry.space_group_name_H-M   'P 1'
#
loop_
_entity.id
_entity.type
_entity.pdbx_description
1 polymer ?
#
loop_
_entity_poly.entity_id
_entity_poly.type
_entity_poly.pdbx_seq_one_letter_code
_entity_poly.pdbx_strand_id
1 'polypeptide(L)'
;MTLLSHRILSGTVACLFLQGSLLFAASRYVSNTGGDSTHDSWLTAYTNLQEALSGASSGDVIHVAGQLFQVPTQINWTVSHLTFKGGYAGNEVGGLPGERDPDRWTTVITRTAGATTRLLYVNGISQGVLDGVTLSGGYITEQYGSGLYVNNSALTVTNCVIRANRINHASGAGAGLAVINGGVRVTESVIDLNVTQGGTHLGSGIYINNGTHSVEHSVIANNYSLGTSFGDGLYIVGATANMTVFNSLITGNHRDGVHVQTAGAVAGIVHSTITGHSRYGLNRVAGTVTVENSILWGNNADILGTVTASYCLLGAGTAGIGSNGNITGDPLFECGLYLGNGSPAIDLGNGTAGLSGLTGRTTRLSGAVDDGVVDIGYHFIPGIPAGAANRYAAYDSGLSDIYVSPAGDDGNGGMTVGDAFRSITRALAVAGTGSRIHVAAGNYTNGVETFPIQMTRYGVQLLGAGAGTTVVNAAGSGTRALQTIGLAGGGARIEGITFTGGSVGTTTAYSSYTDDHFGARRGGGLNLVNSVMVLEGLVVTNNNVSPGGNDAAFT
;
A
#
# COMPACT_ATOMS: atom_id res chain seq x y z
N MET A 1 -2.52 -78.66 51.77
CA MET A 1 -1.50 -77.61 51.90
C MET A 1 -2.02 -76.43 51.11
N THR A 2 -2.74 -75.58 51.83
CA THR A 2 -3.82 -74.71 51.32
C THR A 2 -3.36 -73.27 51.52
N LEU A 3 -3.36 -72.48 50.44
CA LEU A 3 -2.74 -71.16 50.37
C LEU A 3 -3.58 -70.06 51.03
N LEU A 4 -2.84 -69.15 51.66
CA LEU A 4 -3.22 -68.01 52.48
C LEU A 4 -4.26 -67.08 51.86
N SER A 5 -5.21 -66.67 52.69
CA SER A 5 -6.12 -65.54 52.51
C SER A 5 -5.44 -64.20 52.79
N HIS A 6 -5.65 -63.17 51.97
CA HIS A 6 -5.65 -61.76 52.41
C HIS A 6 -6.73 -60.95 51.69
N ARG A 7 -7.53 -60.26 52.50
CA ARG A 7 -8.64 -59.37 52.12
C ARG A 7 -8.08 -58.07 51.53
N ILE A 8 -8.65 -57.58 50.44
CA ILE A 8 -8.46 -56.20 49.96
C ILE A 8 -9.78 -55.45 50.14
N LEU A 9 -9.67 -54.31 50.82
CA LEU A 9 -10.69 -53.33 51.15
C LEU A 9 -11.25 -52.67 49.87
N SER A 10 -12.57 -52.47 49.80
CA SER A 10 -13.23 -51.71 48.74
C SER A 10 -12.95 -50.21 48.89
N GLY A 11 -12.27 -49.61 47.91
CA GLY A 11 -12.19 -48.16 47.73
C GLY A 11 -12.85 -47.78 46.42
N THR A 12 -14.07 -47.25 46.48
CA THR A 12 -14.77 -46.68 45.32
C THR A 12 -14.08 -45.37 44.95
N VAL A 13 -13.23 -45.38 43.92
CA VAL A 13 -12.71 -44.16 43.30
C VAL A 13 -13.85 -43.57 42.47
N ALA A 14 -14.53 -42.55 43.01
CA ALA A 14 -15.38 -41.69 42.22
C ALA A 14 -14.48 -40.90 41.25
N CYS A 15 -14.40 -41.35 40.00
CA CYS A 15 -13.85 -40.55 38.91
C CYS A 15 -14.76 -39.34 38.70
N LEU A 16 -14.36 -38.20 39.29
CA LEU A 16 -14.91 -36.91 38.96
C LEU A 16 -14.45 -36.60 37.52
N PHE A 17 -15.31 -36.88 36.53
CA PHE A 17 -15.16 -36.35 35.19
C PHE A 17 -15.37 -34.83 35.28
N LEU A 18 -14.29 -34.08 35.53
CA LEU A 18 -14.24 -32.70 35.08
C LEU A 18 -14.39 -32.78 33.56
N GLN A 19 -15.57 -32.43 33.04
CA GLN A 19 -15.72 -32.01 31.66
C GLN A 19 -14.94 -30.70 31.51
N GLY A 20 -13.61 -30.81 31.44
CA GLY A 20 -12.82 -29.78 30.79
C GLY A 20 -13.26 -29.79 29.34
N SER A 21 -14.13 -28.84 28.98
CA SER A 21 -14.36 -28.52 27.59
C SER A 21 -12.99 -28.24 26.97
N LEU A 22 -12.51 -29.16 26.15
CA LEU A 22 -11.48 -28.84 25.17
C LEU A 22 -12.06 -27.69 24.34
N LEU A 23 -11.62 -26.47 24.63
CA LEU A 23 -11.98 -25.29 23.84
C LEU A 23 -11.31 -25.47 22.49
N PHE A 24 -12.02 -26.08 21.55
CA PHE A 24 -11.64 -26.06 20.14
C PHE A 24 -11.78 -24.63 19.64
N ALA A 25 -10.81 -24.19 18.84
CA ALA A 25 -10.88 -22.95 18.08
C ALA A 25 -12.23 -22.87 17.35
N ALA A 26 -13.02 -21.82 17.62
CA ALA A 26 -14.31 -21.63 16.99
C ALA A 26 -14.17 -20.76 15.72
N SER A 27 -15.01 -21.05 14.73
CA SER A 27 -15.28 -20.13 13.63
C SER A 27 -16.36 -19.14 14.06
N ARG A 28 -16.05 -17.86 13.96
CA ARG A 28 -16.97 -16.74 14.18
C ARG A 28 -17.17 -15.98 12.88
N TYR A 29 -18.38 -15.46 12.66
CA TYR A 29 -18.72 -14.77 11.41
C TYR A 29 -19.12 -13.32 11.68
N VAL A 30 -18.74 -12.42 10.77
CA VAL A 30 -19.12 -11.00 10.80
C VAL A 30 -19.68 -10.56 9.44
N SER A 31 -20.89 -10.01 9.45
CA SER A 31 -21.54 -9.43 8.27
C SER A 31 -22.50 -8.31 8.70
N ASN A 32 -22.55 -7.21 7.94
CA ASN A 32 -23.52 -6.12 8.13
C ASN A 32 -24.98 -6.59 7.99
N THR A 33 -25.20 -7.75 7.38
CA THR A 33 -26.52 -8.34 7.16
C THR A 33 -26.76 -9.59 8.01
N GLY A 34 -25.89 -9.85 8.98
CA GLY A 34 -26.06 -10.95 9.93
C GLY A 34 -27.23 -10.72 10.89
N GLY A 35 -27.72 -11.80 11.50
CA GLY A 35 -28.81 -11.78 12.48
C GLY A 35 -28.34 -11.63 13.93
N ASP A 36 -27.03 -11.51 14.17
CA ASP A 36 -26.42 -11.26 15.49
C ASP A 36 -26.92 -12.17 16.62
N SER A 37 -26.69 -13.48 16.46
CA SER A 37 -27.17 -14.48 17.43
C SER A 37 -26.08 -15.46 17.84
N THR A 38 -25.99 -16.64 17.20
CA THR A 38 -25.02 -17.67 17.57
C THR A 38 -23.63 -17.46 16.95
N HIS A 39 -23.52 -16.56 15.97
CA HIS A 39 -22.27 -16.12 15.33
C HIS A 39 -21.44 -17.23 14.68
N ASP A 40 -22.05 -18.37 14.37
CA ASP A 40 -21.46 -19.60 13.81
C ASP A 40 -21.78 -19.81 12.32
N SER A 41 -22.50 -18.86 11.71
CA SER A 41 -22.83 -18.84 10.27
C SER A 41 -22.96 -17.39 9.77
N TRP A 42 -23.08 -17.19 8.46
CA TRP A 42 -23.35 -15.86 7.90
C TRP A 42 -24.72 -15.30 8.29
N LEU A 43 -25.74 -16.17 8.44
CA LEU A 43 -27.08 -15.78 8.87
C LEU A 43 -27.10 -15.33 10.34
N THR A 44 -26.25 -15.92 11.18
CA THR A 44 -26.20 -15.64 12.63
C THR A 44 -25.02 -14.73 13.02
N ALA A 45 -24.27 -14.24 12.02
CA ALA A 45 -23.04 -13.46 12.17
C ALA A 45 -23.20 -12.22 13.05
N TYR A 46 -22.11 -11.85 13.72
CA TYR A 46 -21.98 -10.54 14.37
C TYR A 46 -22.23 -9.44 13.33
N THR A 47 -22.94 -8.39 13.74
CA THR A 47 -23.09 -7.18 12.92
C THR A 47 -22.07 -6.09 13.31
N ASN A 48 -21.30 -6.32 14.38
CA ASN A 48 -20.33 -5.39 14.92
C ASN A 48 -18.94 -6.04 15.07
N LEU A 49 -17.92 -5.37 14.54
CA LEU A 49 -16.53 -5.83 14.57
C LEU A 49 -15.91 -5.85 15.97
N GLN A 50 -16.21 -4.85 16.80
CA GLN A 50 -15.71 -4.80 18.17
C GLN A 50 -16.30 -5.93 19.00
N GLU A 51 -17.60 -6.22 18.85
CA GLU A 51 -18.25 -7.31 19.57
C GLU A 51 -17.69 -8.67 19.16
N ALA A 52 -17.42 -8.87 17.85
CA ALA A 52 -16.78 -10.10 17.38
C ALA A 52 -15.40 -10.32 18.00
N LEU A 53 -14.57 -9.27 18.10
CA LEU A 53 -13.26 -9.34 18.76
C LEU A 53 -13.36 -9.54 20.28
N SER A 54 -14.36 -8.93 20.92
CA SER A 54 -14.59 -9.06 22.36
C SER A 54 -15.18 -10.42 22.75
N GLY A 55 -15.97 -11.04 21.87
CA GLY A 55 -16.58 -12.35 22.07
C GLY A 55 -15.69 -13.53 21.66
N ALA A 56 -14.60 -13.28 20.95
CA ALA A 56 -13.67 -14.32 20.52
C ALA A 56 -12.75 -14.81 21.65
N SER A 57 -12.40 -16.08 21.59
CA SER A 57 -11.42 -16.72 22.47
C SER A 57 -10.09 -16.94 21.77
N SER A 58 -9.04 -17.17 22.57
CA SER A 58 -7.72 -17.52 22.04
C SER A 58 -7.81 -18.77 21.15
N GLY A 59 -7.29 -18.67 19.93
CA GLY A 59 -7.35 -19.73 18.92
C GLY A 59 -8.47 -19.58 17.90
N ASP A 60 -9.47 -18.73 18.15
CA ASP A 60 -10.62 -18.56 17.23
C ASP A 60 -10.21 -17.99 15.86
N VAL A 61 -11.07 -18.22 14.88
CA VAL A 61 -11.00 -17.59 13.55
C VAL A 61 -12.26 -16.75 13.33
N ILE A 62 -12.08 -15.45 13.14
CA ILE A 62 -13.15 -14.53 12.74
C ILE A 62 -13.13 -14.40 11.21
N HIS A 63 -14.17 -14.89 10.55
CA HIS A 63 -14.44 -14.76 9.13
C HIS A 63 -15.30 -13.52 8.87
N VAL A 64 -14.82 -12.61 8.04
CA VAL A 64 -15.48 -11.33 7.78
C VAL A 64 -15.89 -11.24 6.31
N ALA A 65 -17.16 -10.91 6.08
CA ALA A 65 -17.71 -10.74 4.75
C ALA A 65 -17.01 -9.59 3.99
N GLY A 66 -16.96 -9.68 2.66
CA GLY A 66 -16.50 -8.64 1.77
C GLY A 66 -17.51 -7.51 1.68
N GLN A 67 -17.45 -6.59 2.63
CA GLN A 67 -18.36 -5.47 2.78
C GLN A 67 -17.62 -4.25 3.32
N LEU A 68 -18.29 -3.09 3.28
CA LEU A 68 -17.84 -1.87 3.94
C LEU A 68 -18.32 -1.83 5.39
N PHE A 69 -17.40 -1.83 6.34
CA PHE A 69 -17.65 -1.69 7.77
C PHE A 69 -17.24 -0.29 8.22
N GLN A 70 -18.23 0.53 8.58
CA GLN A 70 -17.98 1.87 9.12
C GLN A 70 -17.87 1.81 10.65
N VAL A 71 -16.76 2.29 11.19
CA VAL A 71 -16.54 2.34 12.64
C VAL A 71 -16.63 3.76 13.19
N PRO A 72 -17.51 4.03 14.17
CA PRO A 72 -17.62 5.35 14.78
C PRO A 72 -16.53 5.59 15.83
N THR A 73 -15.95 4.52 16.37
CA THR A 73 -14.92 4.51 17.41
C THR A 73 -13.85 3.46 17.09
N GLN A 74 -12.72 3.55 17.79
CA GLN A 74 -11.61 2.62 17.62
C GLN A 74 -12.02 1.18 17.95
N ILE A 75 -11.62 0.25 17.09
CA ILE A 75 -11.68 -1.19 17.38
C ILE A 75 -10.44 -1.59 18.19
N ASN A 76 -10.65 -2.31 19.28
CA ASN A 76 -9.61 -2.84 20.15
C ASN A 76 -9.51 -4.35 20.02
N TRP A 77 -8.29 -4.83 19.80
CA TRP A 77 -7.93 -6.25 19.76
C TRP A 77 -6.96 -6.57 20.90
N THR A 78 -7.42 -7.40 21.84
CA THR A 78 -6.67 -7.81 23.04
C THR A 78 -6.55 -9.33 23.23
N VAL A 79 -7.08 -10.14 22.30
CA VAL A 79 -7.04 -11.61 22.38
C VAL A 79 -5.87 -12.18 21.58
N SER A 80 -5.02 -12.98 22.24
CA SER A 80 -3.90 -13.70 21.61
C SER A 80 -4.35 -14.89 20.78
N HIS A 81 -3.50 -15.34 19.86
CA HIS A 81 -3.72 -16.51 18.98
C HIS A 81 -5.01 -16.42 18.14
N LEU A 82 -5.52 -15.21 17.93
CA LEU A 82 -6.72 -14.96 17.15
C LEU A 82 -6.37 -14.74 15.68
N THR A 83 -7.19 -15.28 14.78
CA THR A 83 -7.09 -15.00 13.34
C THR A 83 -8.30 -14.19 12.88
N PHE A 84 -8.07 -12.99 12.35
CA PHE A 84 -9.08 -12.11 11.79
C PHE A 84 -8.92 -12.07 10.26
N LYS A 85 -9.87 -12.66 9.53
CA LYS A 85 -9.80 -12.89 8.09
C LYS A 85 -10.94 -12.21 7.34
N GLY A 86 -10.62 -11.19 6.55
CA GLY A 86 -11.51 -10.62 5.54
C GLY A 86 -11.48 -11.39 4.23
N GLY A 87 -12.32 -10.96 3.28
CA GLY A 87 -12.27 -11.45 1.90
C GLY A 87 -13.31 -12.51 1.52
N TYR A 88 -14.33 -12.75 2.35
CA TYR A 88 -15.31 -13.82 2.09
C TYR A 88 -16.53 -13.30 1.33
N ALA A 89 -17.12 -14.15 0.49
CA ALA A 89 -18.36 -13.84 -0.23
C ALA A 89 -19.55 -13.52 0.69
N GLY A 90 -19.47 -13.85 1.98
CA GLY A 90 -20.49 -13.53 2.99
C GLY A 90 -21.79 -14.31 2.81
N ASN A 91 -21.72 -15.47 2.18
CA ASN A 91 -22.86 -16.35 1.92
C ASN A 91 -22.46 -17.83 2.09
N GLU A 92 -23.47 -18.69 2.13
CA GLU A 92 -23.29 -20.14 2.39
C GLU A 92 -23.17 -20.97 1.10
N VAL A 93 -23.05 -20.34 -0.06
CA VAL A 93 -22.87 -21.04 -1.33
C VAL A 93 -21.51 -21.76 -1.30
N GLY A 94 -21.54 -23.08 -1.47
CA GLY A 94 -20.34 -23.91 -1.37
C GLY A 94 -19.98 -24.37 0.06
N GLY A 95 -20.83 -24.09 1.06
CA GLY A 95 -20.61 -24.45 2.47
C GLY A 95 -19.82 -23.38 3.23
N LEU A 96 -19.85 -23.43 4.57
CA LEU A 96 -19.16 -22.45 5.41
C LEU A 96 -17.63 -22.67 5.41
N PRO A 97 -16.79 -21.60 5.42
CA PRO A 97 -17.15 -20.17 5.42
C PRO A 97 -17.48 -19.57 4.04
N GLY A 98 -17.50 -20.39 2.98
CA GLY A 98 -17.76 -19.97 1.60
C GLY A 98 -16.47 -19.61 0.85
N GLU A 99 -16.64 -19.19 -0.41
CA GLU A 99 -15.53 -18.74 -1.25
C GLU A 99 -14.84 -17.51 -0.62
N ARG A 100 -13.50 -17.49 -0.70
CA ARG A 100 -12.66 -16.40 -0.21
C ARG A 100 -11.74 -15.91 -1.31
N ASP A 101 -11.88 -14.63 -1.60
CA ASP A 101 -11.05 -13.87 -2.52
C ASP A 101 -11.12 -12.40 -2.05
N PRO A 102 -10.09 -11.91 -1.31
CA PRO A 102 -10.04 -10.53 -0.82
C PRO A 102 -10.13 -9.45 -1.91
N ASP A 103 -9.97 -9.84 -3.17
CA ASP A 103 -9.88 -8.94 -4.31
C ASP A 103 -11.26 -8.79 -4.95
N ARG A 104 -12.03 -9.88 -4.94
CA ARG A 104 -13.42 -9.90 -5.37
C ARG A 104 -14.38 -9.45 -4.28
N TRP A 105 -14.16 -9.88 -3.04
CA TRP A 105 -15.01 -9.60 -1.89
C TRP A 105 -14.24 -8.81 -0.85
N THR A 106 -13.88 -7.57 -1.18
CA THR A 106 -13.04 -6.75 -0.31
C THR A 106 -13.74 -6.42 1.01
N THR A 107 -13.12 -6.80 2.12
CA THR A 107 -13.50 -6.34 3.46
C THR A 107 -12.82 -5.01 3.74
N VAL A 108 -13.60 -3.93 3.80
CA VAL A 108 -13.09 -2.57 4.04
C VAL A 108 -13.55 -2.09 5.41
N ILE A 109 -12.61 -1.78 6.30
CA ILE A 109 -12.87 -1.08 7.56
C ILE A 109 -12.52 0.38 7.35
N THR A 110 -13.49 1.26 7.58
CA THR A 110 -13.30 2.70 7.47
C THR A 110 -13.97 3.44 8.61
N ARG A 111 -13.54 4.67 8.88
CA ARG A 111 -14.21 5.49 9.89
C ARG A 111 -15.59 5.93 9.41
N THR A 112 -16.50 6.15 10.35
CA THR A 112 -17.73 6.88 10.07
C THR A 112 -17.39 8.31 9.64
N ALA A 113 -18.10 8.86 8.65
CA ALA A 113 -17.87 10.21 8.18
C ALA A 113 -17.98 11.22 9.34
N GLY A 114 -17.02 12.15 9.42
CA GLY A 114 -16.92 13.13 10.51
C GLY A 114 -16.29 12.62 11.81
N ALA A 115 -16.11 11.30 12.00
CA ALA A 115 -15.44 10.77 13.18
C ALA A 115 -13.93 11.07 13.15
N THR A 116 -13.36 11.32 14.33
CA THR A 116 -11.91 11.30 14.57
C THR A 116 -11.58 10.03 15.32
N THR A 117 -11.20 8.99 14.59
CA THR A 117 -10.91 7.67 15.14
C THR A 117 -9.75 6.98 14.42
N ARG A 118 -8.95 6.29 15.23
CA ARG A 118 -8.08 5.20 14.79
C ARG A 118 -8.97 4.03 14.37
N LEU A 119 -8.61 3.28 13.34
CA LEU A 119 -9.43 2.14 12.91
C LEU A 119 -9.22 0.92 13.82
N LEU A 120 -7.96 0.49 13.96
CA LEU A 120 -7.62 -0.72 14.73
C LEU A 120 -6.44 -0.47 15.69
N TYR A 121 -6.66 -0.83 16.95
CA TYR A 121 -5.64 -0.86 17.99
C TYR A 121 -5.44 -2.28 18.51
N VAL A 122 -4.23 -2.78 18.38
CA VAL A 122 -3.81 -4.12 18.82
C VAL A 122 -2.89 -3.95 20.02
N ASN A 123 -3.25 -4.51 21.17
CA ASN A 123 -2.54 -4.27 22.42
C ASN A 123 -2.35 -5.53 23.26
N GLY A 124 -1.10 -5.82 23.61
CA GLY A 124 -0.74 -6.90 24.52
C GLY A 124 -0.99 -8.31 24.00
N ILE A 125 -1.06 -8.53 22.68
CA ILE A 125 -1.37 -9.86 22.12
C ILE A 125 -0.13 -10.60 21.64
N SER A 126 -0.20 -11.93 21.61
CA SER A 126 0.77 -12.80 20.94
C SER A 126 0.11 -13.57 19.79
N GLN A 127 0.85 -13.78 18.69
CA GLN A 127 0.43 -14.61 17.56
C GLN A 127 -0.93 -14.22 16.95
N GLY A 128 -1.23 -12.91 16.85
CA GLY A 128 -2.40 -12.45 16.09
C GLY A 128 -2.16 -12.51 14.59
N VAL A 129 -3.21 -12.76 13.80
CA VAL A 129 -3.14 -12.74 12.33
C VAL A 129 -4.27 -11.88 11.76
N LEU A 130 -3.91 -10.77 11.12
CA LEU A 130 -4.83 -9.94 10.31
C LEU A 130 -4.60 -10.28 8.84
N ASP A 131 -5.62 -10.81 8.16
CA ASP A 131 -5.51 -11.35 6.80
C ASP A 131 -6.62 -10.86 5.85
N GLY A 132 -6.27 -10.24 4.73
CA GLY A 132 -7.23 -9.90 3.67
C GLY A 132 -8.17 -8.74 4.02
N VAL A 133 -7.70 -7.78 4.82
CA VAL A 133 -8.51 -6.63 5.27
C VAL A 133 -7.94 -5.33 4.70
N THR A 134 -8.83 -4.45 4.25
CA THR A 134 -8.49 -3.07 3.89
C THR A 134 -8.80 -2.13 5.06
N LEU A 135 -7.78 -1.50 5.65
CA LEU A 135 -7.92 -0.44 6.64
C LEU A 135 -7.77 0.92 5.94
N SER A 136 -8.87 1.65 5.76
CA SER A 136 -8.88 2.87 4.95
C SER A 136 -9.58 4.06 5.60
N GLY A 137 -8.98 5.24 5.49
CA GLY A 137 -9.63 6.49 5.87
C GLY A 137 -9.64 6.80 7.36
N GLY A 138 -8.85 6.10 8.19
CA GLY A 138 -8.66 6.44 9.60
C GLY A 138 -8.18 7.88 9.76
N TYR A 139 -8.63 8.58 10.81
CA TYR A 139 -8.25 9.97 11.06
C TYR A 139 -8.13 10.23 12.55
N ILE A 140 -6.95 10.61 13.04
CA ILE A 140 -6.73 10.96 14.45
C ILE A 140 -6.02 12.30 14.60
N THR A 141 -6.21 12.93 15.75
CA THR A 141 -5.39 14.03 16.26
C THR A 141 -4.44 13.59 17.37
N GLU A 142 -4.28 12.28 17.55
CA GLU A 142 -3.31 11.64 18.45
C GLU A 142 -2.03 11.29 17.71
N GLN A 143 -1.04 10.77 18.44
CA GLN A 143 0.30 10.60 17.90
C GLN A 143 0.48 9.39 16.95
N TYR A 144 -0.16 8.25 17.20
CA TYR A 144 0.25 6.98 16.59
C TYR A 144 -0.85 6.26 15.81
N GLY A 145 -0.55 5.77 14.61
CA GLY A 145 -1.32 4.70 13.96
C GLY A 145 -2.78 5.04 13.69
N SER A 146 -3.11 5.90 12.73
CA SER A 146 -4.52 6.16 12.37
C SER A 146 -5.20 4.95 11.72
N GLY A 147 -4.48 4.19 10.90
CA GLY A 147 -4.97 2.94 10.32
C GLY A 147 -4.83 1.81 11.34
N LEU A 148 -3.59 1.43 11.64
CA LEU A 148 -3.25 0.36 12.56
C LEU A 148 -2.20 0.83 13.57
N TYR A 149 -2.51 0.66 14.86
CA TYR A 149 -1.54 0.80 15.93
C TYR A 149 -1.34 -0.53 16.64
N VAL A 150 -0.11 -1.03 16.67
CA VAL A 150 0.32 -2.24 17.37
C VAL A 150 1.19 -1.86 18.55
N ASN A 151 0.78 -2.23 19.75
CA ASN A 151 1.49 -1.92 20.99
C ASN A 151 1.77 -3.18 21.81
N ASN A 152 3.03 -3.39 22.18
CA ASN A 152 3.47 -4.56 22.97
C ASN A 152 2.87 -5.88 22.45
N SER A 153 2.84 -6.07 21.13
CA SER A 153 2.14 -7.19 20.51
C SER A 153 2.97 -7.88 19.42
N ALA A 154 2.69 -9.15 19.18
CA ALA A 154 3.19 -9.91 18.03
C ALA A 154 2.04 -10.16 17.03
N LEU A 155 2.08 -9.47 15.87
CA LEU A 155 1.02 -9.50 14.86
C LEU A 155 1.58 -9.83 13.47
N THR A 156 0.94 -10.75 12.77
CA THR A 156 1.13 -10.93 11.32
C THR A 156 0.05 -10.16 10.57
N VAL A 157 0.47 -9.29 9.65
CA VAL A 157 -0.39 -8.55 8.73
C VAL A 157 -0.15 -9.10 7.33
N THR A 158 -1.11 -9.82 6.77
CA THR A 158 -0.96 -10.53 5.50
C THR A 158 -2.08 -10.21 4.51
N ASN A 159 -1.77 -10.07 3.22
CA ASN A 159 -2.75 -9.73 2.18
C ASN A 159 -3.62 -8.49 2.52
N CYS A 160 -3.10 -7.57 3.32
CA CYS A 160 -3.84 -6.41 3.78
C CYS A 160 -3.52 -5.18 2.94
N VAL A 161 -4.44 -4.22 2.94
CA VAL A 161 -4.22 -2.89 2.37
C VAL A 161 -4.46 -1.86 3.47
N ILE A 162 -3.44 -1.12 3.87
CA ILE A 162 -3.53 -0.05 4.87
C ILE A 162 -3.30 1.27 4.16
N ARG A 163 -4.38 1.99 3.86
CA ARG A 163 -4.31 3.12 2.95
C ARG A 163 -5.08 4.35 3.33
N ALA A 164 -4.65 5.51 2.83
CA ALA A 164 -5.38 6.77 2.98
C ALA A 164 -5.75 7.09 4.44
N ASN A 165 -4.94 6.65 5.40
CA ASN A 165 -5.12 6.96 6.81
C ASN A 165 -4.34 8.21 7.16
N ARG A 166 -4.84 8.99 8.11
CA ARG A 166 -4.30 10.30 8.40
C ARG A 166 -4.14 10.64 9.87
N ILE A 167 -3.01 11.24 10.19
CA ILE A 167 -2.72 11.81 11.50
C ILE A 167 -2.58 13.33 11.35
N ASN A 168 -3.33 14.08 12.15
CA ASN A 168 -3.20 15.52 12.32
C ASN A 168 -2.71 15.85 13.73
N HIS A 169 -1.40 15.69 13.94
CA HIS A 169 -0.74 15.85 15.23
C HIS A 169 0.69 16.37 15.03
N ALA A 170 1.16 17.23 15.93
CA ALA A 170 2.47 17.90 15.84
C ALA A 170 3.67 16.93 15.75
N SER A 171 3.50 15.71 16.26
CA SER A 171 4.51 14.64 16.25
C SER A 171 3.95 13.33 15.69
N GLY A 172 3.05 13.40 14.71
CA GLY A 172 2.35 12.23 14.17
C GLY A 172 3.30 11.17 13.58
N ALA A 173 3.00 9.89 13.83
CA ALA A 173 3.85 8.77 13.45
C ALA A 173 3.05 7.53 13.03
N GLY A 174 3.45 6.90 11.91
CA GLY A 174 2.87 5.65 11.45
C GLY A 174 1.42 5.77 11.02
N ALA A 175 1.03 6.76 10.21
CA ALA A 175 -0.39 6.96 9.84
C ALA A 175 -1.02 5.69 9.25
N GLY A 176 -0.26 4.95 8.43
CA GLY A 176 -0.63 3.59 8.04
C GLY A 176 -0.49 2.62 9.22
N LEU A 177 0.75 2.32 9.59
CA LEU A 177 1.10 1.39 10.65
C LEU A 177 2.08 2.02 11.65
N ALA A 178 1.69 2.07 12.92
CA ALA A 178 2.60 2.37 14.02
C ALA A 178 2.81 1.12 14.87
N VAL A 179 4.07 0.83 15.22
CA VAL A 179 4.44 -0.26 16.13
C VAL A 179 5.29 0.29 17.26
N ILE A 180 4.86 0.06 18.50
CA ILE A 180 5.61 0.43 19.70
C ILE A 180 5.79 -0.81 20.55
N ASN A 181 7.05 -1.28 20.61
CA ASN A 181 7.45 -2.54 21.22
C ASN A 181 6.74 -3.77 20.59
N GLY A 182 7.30 -4.97 20.80
CA GLY A 182 6.75 -6.20 20.23
C GLY A 182 7.35 -6.54 18.86
N GLY A 183 6.52 -7.04 17.95
CA GLY A 183 6.96 -7.48 16.62
C GLY A 183 5.82 -7.53 15.61
N VAL A 184 6.12 -7.14 14.37
CA VAL A 184 5.15 -7.23 13.27
C VAL A 184 5.81 -7.88 12.07
N ARG A 185 5.11 -8.84 11.47
CA ARG A 185 5.44 -9.41 10.16
C ARG A 185 4.41 -8.91 9.15
N VAL A 186 4.82 -8.01 8.26
CA VAL A 186 4.00 -7.54 7.14
C VAL A 186 4.36 -8.39 5.93
N THR A 187 3.38 -9.06 5.32
CA THR A 187 3.64 -9.90 4.15
C THR A 187 2.55 -9.80 3.10
N GLU A 188 2.91 -9.80 1.82
CA GLU A 188 1.96 -9.71 0.68
C GLU A 188 0.96 -8.54 0.82
N SER A 189 1.38 -7.46 1.50
CA SER A 189 0.51 -6.35 1.91
C SER A 189 0.94 -5.02 1.29
N VAL A 190 0.00 -4.07 1.28
CA VAL A 190 0.20 -2.71 0.75
C VAL A 190 -0.01 -1.70 1.86
N ILE A 191 0.92 -0.77 2.00
CA ILE A 191 0.80 0.39 2.89
C ILE A 191 1.00 1.63 2.05
N ASP A 192 -0.10 2.29 1.67
CA ASP A 192 -0.05 3.39 0.71
C ASP A 192 -0.90 4.62 1.00
N LEU A 193 -0.46 5.78 0.48
CA LEU A 193 -1.21 7.04 0.57
C LEU A 193 -1.54 7.46 2.01
N ASN A 194 -0.79 6.99 3.01
CA ASN A 194 -1.01 7.40 4.39
C ASN A 194 -0.33 8.75 4.63
N VAL A 195 -1.01 9.61 5.39
CA VAL A 195 -0.65 11.03 5.55
C VAL A 195 -0.40 11.38 7.01
N THR A 196 0.71 12.04 7.28
CA THR A 196 0.94 12.72 8.56
C THR A 196 1.02 14.22 8.35
N GLN A 197 0.46 15.00 9.28
CA GLN A 197 0.50 16.46 9.23
C GLN A 197 0.43 17.07 10.64
N GLY A 198 0.77 18.36 10.74
CA GLY A 198 0.66 19.15 11.96
C GLY A 198 1.99 19.54 12.60
N GLY A 199 3.14 19.05 12.13
CA GLY A 199 4.46 19.44 12.64
C GLY A 199 5.64 18.61 12.11
N THR A 200 6.32 17.89 13.02
CA THR A 200 7.40 16.95 12.71
C THR A 200 6.88 15.54 12.58
N HIS A 201 7.09 14.88 11.45
CA HIS A 201 6.45 13.59 11.18
C HIS A 201 7.44 12.45 11.01
N LEU A 202 7.07 11.26 11.50
CA LEU A 202 7.93 10.08 11.57
C LEU A 202 7.21 8.88 10.94
N GLY A 203 7.61 8.46 9.73
CA GLY A 203 7.05 7.22 9.18
C GLY A 203 5.59 7.31 8.78
N SER A 204 5.23 8.12 7.79
CA SER A 204 3.82 8.24 7.36
C SER A 204 3.20 6.89 6.98
N GLY A 205 3.98 6.03 6.30
CA GLY A 205 3.62 4.65 6.02
C GLY A 205 3.77 3.79 7.27
N ILE A 206 5.02 3.50 7.64
CA ILE A 206 5.35 2.65 8.79
C ILE A 206 6.26 3.39 9.77
N TYR A 207 5.89 3.35 11.05
CA TYR A 207 6.72 3.76 12.17
C TYR A 207 6.99 2.58 13.09
N ILE A 208 8.27 2.32 13.38
CA ILE A 208 8.73 1.27 14.29
C ILE A 208 9.52 1.88 15.43
N ASN A 209 9.12 1.58 16.67
CA ASN A 209 9.85 1.92 17.88
C ASN A 209 10.11 0.68 18.75
N ASN A 210 11.36 0.19 18.71
CA ASN A 210 11.82 -1.06 19.33
C ASN A 210 11.11 -2.32 18.82
N GLY A 211 11.76 -3.47 19.02
CA GLY A 211 11.19 -4.78 18.69
C GLY A 211 11.82 -5.41 17.45
N THR A 212 11.33 -6.59 17.07
CA THR A 212 11.81 -7.34 15.90
C THR A 212 10.69 -7.45 14.88
N HIS A 213 10.95 -6.99 13.65
CA HIS A 213 9.94 -6.81 12.62
C HIS A 213 10.44 -7.32 11.28
N SER A 214 9.50 -7.70 10.41
CA SER A 214 9.81 -7.94 9.00
C SER A 214 8.75 -7.38 8.06
N VAL A 215 9.21 -6.97 6.88
CA VAL A 215 8.38 -6.61 5.73
C VAL A 215 8.84 -7.47 4.57
N GLU A 216 7.93 -8.30 4.05
CA GLU A 216 8.25 -9.34 3.09
C GLU A 216 7.26 -9.32 1.92
N HIS A 217 7.73 -9.30 0.69
CA HIS A 217 6.83 -9.36 -0.48
C HIS A 217 5.76 -8.27 -0.46
N SER A 218 6.08 -7.10 0.10
CA SER A 218 5.11 -6.06 0.39
C SER A 218 5.46 -4.76 -0.32
N VAL A 219 4.47 -3.86 -0.42
CA VAL A 219 4.64 -2.55 -1.04
C VAL A 219 4.39 -1.45 -0.03
N ILE A 220 5.37 -0.55 0.15
CA ILE A 220 5.26 0.67 0.94
C ILE A 220 5.35 1.85 -0.02
N ALA A 221 4.21 2.44 -0.37
CA ALA A 221 4.15 3.39 -1.47
C ALA A 221 3.45 4.70 -1.14
N ASN A 222 3.92 5.80 -1.73
CA ASN A 222 3.14 7.05 -1.79
C ASN A 222 2.69 7.62 -0.44
N ASN A 223 3.38 7.26 0.64
CA ASN A 223 3.11 7.80 1.95
C ASN A 223 3.70 9.21 2.04
N TYR A 224 2.97 10.09 2.70
CA TYR A 224 3.20 11.53 2.57
C TYR A 224 3.13 12.24 3.91
N SER A 225 3.91 13.30 4.04
CA SER A 225 3.88 14.15 5.21
C SER A 225 3.87 15.63 4.84
N LEU A 226 2.98 16.38 5.50
CA LEU A 226 2.81 17.82 5.32
C LEU A 226 3.62 18.58 6.39
N GLY A 227 4.93 18.73 6.19
CA GLY A 227 5.81 19.48 7.08
C GLY A 227 7.26 19.01 7.06
N THR A 228 7.98 19.19 8.17
CA THR A 228 9.34 18.63 8.33
C THR A 228 9.23 17.16 8.72
N SER A 229 9.75 16.26 7.90
CA SER A 229 9.47 14.83 8.09
C SER A 229 10.65 13.91 7.86
N PHE A 230 10.62 12.74 8.46
CA PHE A 230 11.67 11.74 8.31
C PHE A 230 11.03 10.37 8.01
N GLY A 231 11.60 9.64 7.05
CA GLY A 231 11.22 8.24 6.79
C GLY A 231 9.80 8.01 6.33
N ASP A 232 9.24 8.82 5.43
CA ASP A 232 7.83 8.71 5.02
C ASP A 232 7.38 7.30 4.64
N GLY A 233 8.24 6.50 4.01
CA GLY A 233 7.98 5.08 3.79
C GLY A 233 8.07 4.29 5.09
N LEU A 234 9.30 4.07 5.57
CA LEU A 234 9.61 3.30 6.75
C LEU A 234 10.56 4.07 7.68
N TYR A 235 10.09 4.38 8.89
CA TYR A 235 10.88 5.03 9.93
C TYR A 235 11.18 4.07 11.08
N ILE A 236 12.47 3.87 11.37
CA ILE A 236 12.97 2.92 12.36
C ILE A 236 13.71 3.69 13.47
N VAL A 237 13.23 3.53 14.69
CA VAL A 237 13.77 4.17 15.89
C VAL A 237 13.75 3.21 17.08
N GLY A 238 14.56 3.52 18.09
CA GLY A 238 14.66 2.72 19.31
C GLY A 238 15.94 1.88 19.34
N ALA A 239 16.46 1.66 20.54
CA ALA A 239 17.77 1.03 20.74
C ALA A 239 17.75 -0.48 20.48
N THR A 240 16.57 -1.11 20.44
CA THR A 240 16.41 -2.55 20.19
C THR A 240 15.59 -2.83 18.94
N ALA A 241 15.40 -1.84 18.06
CA ALA A 241 14.68 -2.03 16.82
C ALA A 241 15.51 -2.86 15.84
N ASN A 242 14.93 -3.95 15.36
CA ASN A 242 15.49 -4.82 14.34
C ASN A 242 14.46 -5.01 13.23
N MET A 243 14.82 -4.60 12.01
CA MET A 243 13.96 -4.67 10.84
C MET A 243 14.64 -5.46 9.72
N THR A 244 13.93 -6.47 9.21
CA THR A 244 14.28 -7.13 7.95
C THR A 244 13.28 -6.75 6.87
N VAL A 245 13.78 -6.21 5.76
CA VAL A 245 13.00 -5.99 4.54
C VAL A 245 13.50 -6.99 3.50
N PHE A 246 12.64 -7.91 3.09
CA PHE A 246 13.00 -8.93 2.11
C PHE A 246 12.04 -8.87 0.94
N ASN A 247 12.59 -8.89 -0.27
CA ASN A 247 11.84 -8.88 -1.50
C ASN A 247 10.63 -7.95 -1.46
N SER A 248 10.86 -6.67 -1.17
CA SER A 248 9.79 -5.69 -1.02
C SER A 248 10.06 -4.44 -1.85
N LEU A 249 8.98 -3.72 -2.15
CA LEU A 249 9.03 -2.49 -2.91
C LEU A 249 8.74 -1.31 -1.98
N ILE A 250 9.66 -0.34 -1.96
CA ILE A 250 9.47 0.94 -1.25
C ILE A 250 9.56 2.03 -2.31
N THR A 251 8.44 2.70 -2.59
CA THR A 251 8.41 3.59 -3.76
C THR A 251 7.57 4.83 -3.58
N GLY A 252 8.00 5.96 -4.16
CA GLY A 252 7.17 7.16 -4.26
C GLY A 252 6.75 7.81 -2.95
N ASN A 253 7.33 7.41 -1.81
CA ASN A 253 7.13 8.08 -0.54
C ASN A 253 7.76 9.47 -0.59
N HIS A 254 7.11 10.46 0.02
CA HIS A 254 7.44 11.89 -0.15
C HIS A 254 8.93 12.16 0.02
N ARG A 255 9.53 11.89 1.19
CA ARG A 255 10.94 12.22 1.45
C ARG A 255 11.87 11.02 1.39
N ASP A 256 11.94 10.25 2.48
CA ASP A 256 12.87 9.14 2.61
C ASP A 256 12.11 7.81 2.43
N GLY A 257 12.69 6.88 1.69
CA GLY A 257 12.17 5.51 1.56
C GLY A 257 12.28 4.76 2.89
N VAL A 258 13.51 4.62 3.40
CA VAL A 258 13.81 4.07 4.72
C VAL A 258 14.66 5.05 5.51
N HIS A 259 14.32 5.25 6.78
CA HIS A 259 15.03 6.13 7.68
C HIS A 259 15.37 5.41 8.98
N VAL A 260 16.66 5.39 9.35
CA VAL A 260 17.17 4.75 10.57
C VAL A 260 17.78 5.79 11.49
N GLN A 261 17.11 6.05 12.61
CA GLN A 261 17.40 7.21 13.46
C GLN A 261 18.37 6.90 14.63
N THR A 262 18.30 5.71 15.24
CA THR A 262 18.92 5.43 16.56
C THR A 262 20.14 4.51 16.46
N ALA A 263 21.16 4.74 17.29
CA ALA A 263 22.43 4.01 17.30
C ALA A 263 22.32 2.49 17.51
N GLY A 264 21.30 2.02 18.24
CA GLY A 264 21.06 0.59 18.44
C GLY A 264 20.15 -0.06 17.40
N ALA A 265 19.55 0.72 16.49
CA ALA A 265 18.65 0.19 15.48
C ALA A 265 19.42 -0.56 14.39
N VAL A 266 18.88 -1.69 13.94
CA VAL A 266 19.42 -2.52 12.86
C VAL A 266 18.38 -2.65 11.76
N ALA A 267 18.80 -2.43 10.51
CA ALA A 267 17.98 -2.67 9.32
C ALA A 267 18.75 -3.48 8.28
N GLY A 268 18.22 -4.64 7.92
CA GLY A 268 18.72 -5.47 6.82
C GLY A 268 17.73 -5.45 5.67
N ILE A 269 18.19 -5.09 4.47
CA ILE A 269 17.34 -4.95 3.28
C ILE A 269 17.91 -5.85 2.18
N VAL A 270 17.11 -6.76 1.64
CA VAL A 270 17.58 -7.74 0.65
C VAL A 270 16.55 -7.92 -0.47
N HIS A 271 17.00 -8.09 -1.71
CA HIS A 271 16.16 -8.33 -2.88
C HIS A 271 15.06 -7.27 -3.07
N SER A 272 15.31 -6.03 -2.66
CA SER A 272 14.28 -5.00 -2.60
C SER A 272 14.54 -3.89 -3.61
N THR A 273 13.49 -3.21 -4.03
CA THR A 273 13.59 -2.01 -4.88
C THR A 273 13.16 -0.79 -4.08
N ILE A 274 14.00 0.24 -4.03
CA ILE A 274 13.75 1.50 -3.30
C ILE A 274 13.89 2.67 -4.28
N THR A 275 12.76 3.27 -4.68
CA THR A 275 12.74 4.17 -5.85
C THR A 275 11.74 5.31 -5.80
N GLY A 276 12.07 6.44 -6.44
CA GLY A 276 11.13 7.54 -6.66
C GLY A 276 10.91 8.42 -5.43
N HIS A 277 11.85 8.46 -4.48
CA HIS A 277 11.73 9.29 -3.29
C HIS A 277 12.27 10.71 -3.50
N SER A 278 11.56 11.74 -3.03
CA SER A 278 11.97 13.13 -3.27
C SER A 278 13.22 13.55 -2.48
N ARG A 279 13.72 12.69 -1.57
CA ARG A 279 14.95 12.95 -0.81
C ARG A 279 15.93 11.78 -0.87
N TYR A 280 15.76 10.75 -0.04
CA TYR A 280 16.71 9.64 0.05
C TYR A 280 16.04 8.29 -0.16
N GLY A 281 16.70 7.37 -0.85
CA GLY A 281 16.31 5.95 -0.82
C GLY A 281 16.46 5.40 0.60
N LEU A 282 17.69 5.44 1.10
CA LEU A 282 18.08 5.10 2.47
C LEU A 282 18.71 6.29 3.17
N ASN A 283 18.17 6.66 4.33
CA ASN A 283 18.74 7.67 5.20
C ASN A 283 19.15 7.06 6.54
N ARG A 284 20.45 6.87 6.74
CA ARG A 284 21.01 6.38 7.99
C ARG A 284 21.59 7.55 8.80
N VAL A 285 20.90 7.93 9.87
CA VAL A 285 21.41 8.89 10.86
C VAL A 285 22.31 8.19 11.88
N ALA A 286 21.85 7.05 12.40
CA ALA A 286 22.59 6.19 13.31
C ALA A 286 22.19 4.70 13.10
N GLY A 287 22.70 3.77 13.91
CA GLY A 287 22.39 2.34 13.78
C GLY A 287 23.32 1.54 12.89
N THR A 288 22.86 0.39 12.43
CA THR A 288 23.53 -0.44 11.41
C THR A 288 22.56 -0.71 10.28
N VAL A 289 22.95 -0.42 9.05
CA VAL A 289 22.13 -0.66 7.86
C VAL A 289 22.93 -1.44 6.85
N THR A 290 22.40 -2.59 6.43
CA THR A 290 22.93 -3.41 5.34
C THR A 290 21.91 -3.46 4.21
N VAL A 291 22.40 -3.41 2.98
CA VAL A 291 21.56 -3.57 1.79
C VAL A 291 22.26 -4.49 0.78
N GLU A 292 21.57 -5.53 0.33
CA GLU A 292 22.12 -6.55 -0.55
C GLU A 292 21.14 -6.91 -1.68
N ASN A 293 21.66 -7.22 -2.87
CA ASN A 293 20.85 -7.67 -4.02
C ASN A 293 19.65 -6.74 -4.33
N SER A 294 19.81 -5.43 -4.11
CA SER A 294 18.71 -4.48 -4.13
C SER A 294 18.95 -3.33 -5.11
N ILE A 295 17.86 -2.77 -5.61
CA ILE A 295 17.90 -1.58 -6.47
C ILE A 295 17.61 -0.35 -5.62
N LEU A 296 18.51 0.63 -5.64
CA LEU A 296 18.24 1.98 -5.14
C LEU A 296 18.51 2.96 -6.27
N TRP A 297 17.44 3.51 -6.83
CA TRP A 297 17.52 4.46 -7.92
C TRP A 297 16.17 5.15 -8.06
N GLY A 298 16.13 6.30 -8.67
CA GLY A 298 15.00 7.19 -8.89
C GLY A 298 14.84 8.18 -7.75
N ASN A 299 15.79 8.18 -6.80
CA ASN A 299 15.77 9.01 -5.61
C ASN A 299 16.61 10.26 -5.83
N ASN A 300 16.33 11.35 -5.13
CA ASN A 300 17.19 12.53 -5.20
C ASN A 300 18.64 12.23 -4.76
N ALA A 301 18.83 11.34 -3.79
CA ALA A 301 20.06 10.56 -3.62
C ALA A 301 19.72 9.17 -3.07
N ASP A 302 20.46 8.13 -3.46
CA ASP A 302 20.07 6.77 -3.07
C ASP A 302 20.41 6.45 -1.62
N ILE A 303 21.57 6.91 -1.14
CA ILE A 303 22.06 6.64 0.21
C ILE A 303 22.58 7.92 0.85
N LEU A 304 22.11 8.21 2.06
CA LEU A 304 22.72 9.15 3.00
C LEU A 304 23.21 8.40 4.25
N GLY A 305 24.43 8.68 4.67
CA GLY A 305 25.08 8.04 5.83
C GLY A 305 25.85 6.77 5.46
N THR A 306 26.44 6.11 6.46
CA THR A 306 27.28 4.92 6.24
C THR A 306 26.43 3.65 6.16
N VAL A 307 26.13 3.18 4.96
CA VAL A 307 25.40 1.92 4.72
C VAL A 307 26.36 0.89 4.14
N THR A 308 26.28 -0.36 4.60
CA THR A 308 27.00 -1.48 4.00
C THR A 308 26.18 -2.01 2.82
N ALA A 309 26.52 -1.58 1.61
CA ALA A 309 25.88 -2.05 0.38
C ALA A 309 26.74 -3.11 -0.33
N SER A 310 26.11 -4.16 -0.84
CA SER A 310 26.74 -5.18 -1.69
C SER A 310 25.78 -5.68 -2.76
N TYR A 311 26.29 -5.97 -3.97
CA TYR A 311 25.47 -6.47 -5.09
C TYR A 311 24.22 -5.63 -5.36
N CYS A 312 24.31 -4.31 -5.18
CA CYS A 312 23.21 -3.39 -5.42
C CYS A 312 23.38 -2.66 -6.76
N LEU A 313 22.26 -2.35 -7.40
CA LEU A 313 22.23 -1.36 -8.47
C LEU A 313 21.91 0.00 -7.85
N LEU A 314 22.83 0.94 -8.00
CA LEU A 314 22.77 2.28 -7.42
C LEU A 314 22.76 3.35 -8.52
N GLY A 315 22.03 4.45 -8.29
CA GLY A 315 22.09 5.64 -9.13
C GLY A 315 23.46 6.30 -9.10
N ALA A 316 23.78 7.01 -10.20
CA ALA A 316 25.10 7.60 -10.41
C ALA A 316 25.50 8.56 -9.26
N GLY A 317 26.76 8.48 -8.84
CA GLY A 317 27.30 9.32 -7.76
C GLY A 317 27.08 8.76 -6.35
N THR A 318 26.40 7.62 -6.19
CA THR A 318 26.27 6.94 -4.90
C THR A 318 27.59 6.31 -4.46
N ALA A 319 27.95 6.47 -3.20
CA ALA A 319 29.16 5.89 -2.63
C ALA A 319 29.13 4.35 -2.66
N GLY A 320 30.27 3.71 -2.95
CA GLY A 320 30.40 2.25 -2.96
C GLY A 320 30.17 1.58 -4.31
N ILE A 321 29.80 2.33 -5.36
CA ILE A 321 29.76 1.83 -6.75
C ILE A 321 31.14 1.28 -7.14
N GLY A 322 31.17 0.11 -7.79
CA GLY A 322 32.39 -0.58 -8.22
C GLY A 322 33.08 -1.40 -7.12
N SER A 323 32.51 -1.45 -5.90
CA SER A 323 33.00 -2.25 -4.78
C SER A 323 31.91 -3.23 -4.32
N ASN A 324 32.30 -4.40 -3.77
CA ASN A 324 31.39 -5.41 -3.21
C ASN A 324 30.25 -5.82 -4.16
N GLY A 325 30.49 -5.86 -5.47
CA GLY A 325 29.46 -6.19 -6.47
C GLY A 325 28.46 -5.06 -6.78
N ASN A 326 28.60 -3.87 -6.18
CA ASN A 326 27.70 -2.75 -6.47
C ASN A 326 27.97 -2.18 -7.86
N ILE A 327 26.90 -1.98 -8.62
CA ILE A 327 26.91 -1.49 -9.99
C ILE A 327 26.09 -0.20 -10.12
N THR A 328 26.16 0.44 -11.29
CA THR A 328 25.35 1.60 -11.62
C THR A 328 24.86 1.50 -13.05
N GLY A 329 23.68 2.06 -13.32
CA GLY A 329 23.04 2.01 -14.62
C GLY A 329 21.53 2.21 -14.49
N ASP A 330 20.85 2.45 -15.61
CA ASP A 330 19.39 2.49 -15.64
C ASP A 330 18.82 1.06 -15.56
N PRO A 331 17.94 0.71 -14.59
CA PRO A 331 17.25 -0.57 -14.47
C PRO A 331 16.31 -0.84 -15.63
N LEU A 332 16.04 0.18 -16.46
CA LEU A 332 15.15 0.12 -17.59
C LEU A 332 13.76 -0.34 -17.15
N PHE A 333 13.23 0.27 -16.08
CA PHE A 333 11.93 -0.15 -15.56
C PHE A 333 10.83 0.00 -16.62
N GLU A 334 10.06 -1.07 -16.82
CA GLU A 334 8.94 -1.14 -17.77
C GLU A 334 7.64 -1.53 -17.04
N CYS A 335 6.51 -1.02 -17.55
CA CYS A 335 5.16 -1.40 -17.13
C CYS A 335 4.99 -1.46 -15.60
N GLY A 336 5.42 -0.40 -14.91
CA GLY A 336 5.61 -0.40 -13.46
C GLY A 336 7.09 -0.52 -13.12
N LEU A 337 7.51 -1.61 -12.47
CA LEU A 337 8.89 -1.81 -12.02
C LEU A 337 9.48 -3.15 -12.45
N TYR A 338 8.97 -3.76 -13.52
CA TYR A 338 9.67 -4.88 -14.13
C TYR A 338 10.97 -4.40 -14.76
N LEU A 339 12.01 -5.22 -14.70
CA LEU A 339 13.25 -4.96 -15.42
C LEU A 339 12.99 -5.09 -16.92
N GLY A 340 13.33 -4.04 -17.67
CA GLY A 340 13.26 -4.03 -19.12
C GLY A 340 14.36 -4.87 -19.76
N ASN A 341 14.26 -5.06 -21.08
CA ASN A 341 15.25 -5.87 -21.79
C ASN A 341 16.65 -5.23 -21.76
N GLY A 342 17.67 -6.02 -21.40
CA GLY A 342 19.05 -5.52 -21.26
C GLY A 342 19.32 -4.72 -19.99
N SER A 343 18.42 -4.78 -19.00
CA SER A 343 18.65 -4.15 -17.70
C SER A 343 19.95 -4.66 -17.06
N PRO A 344 20.80 -3.77 -16.51
CA PRO A 344 22.03 -4.15 -15.84
C PRO A 344 21.79 -4.85 -14.48
N ALA A 345 20.54 -4.93 -14.02
CA ALA A 345 20.17 -5.67 -12.82
C ALA A 345 19.95 -7.18 -13.05
N ILE A 346 19.90 -7.63 -14.31
CA ILE A 346 19.61 -9.03 -14.64
C ILE A 346 20.83 -9.91 -14.37
N ASP A 347 20.64 -11.05 -13.69
CA ASP A 347 21.66 -12.07 -13.40
C ASP A 347 22.93 -11.54 -12.69
N LEU A 348 22.84 -10.40 -11.98
CA LEU A 348 24.00 -9.72 -11.38
C LEU A 348 24.02 -9.74 -9.84
N GLY A 349 23.05 -10.39 -9.21
CA GLY A 349 23.01 -10.55 -7.77
C GLY A 349 23.97 -11.61 -7.24
N ASN A 350 24.06 -11.68 -5.92
CA ASN A 350 24.83 -12.68 -5.18
C ASN A 350 23.99 -13.92 -4.92
N GLY A 351 24.49 -15.07 -5.38
CA GLY A 351 23.82 -16.36 -5.20
C GLY A 351 22.80 -16.66 -6.28
N THR A 352 21.91 -17.62 -6.01
CA THR A 352 20.87 -18.04 -6.95
C THR A 352 19.48 -17.73 -6.44
N ALA A 353 18.55 -17.44 -7.36
CA ALA A 353 17.16 -17.10 -7.00
C ALA A 353 16.51 -18.17 -6.09
N GLY A 354 16.76 -19.45 -6.39
CA GLY A 354 16.24 -20.56 -5.61
C GLY A 354 16.79 -20.62 -4.17
N LEU A 355 18.08 -20.38 -3.96
CA LEU A 355 18.69 -20.37 -2.62
C LEU A 355 18.36 -19.10 -1.82
N SER A 356 18.02 -18.02 -2.51
CA SER A 356 17.60 -16.75 -1.91
C SER A 356 16.13 -16.71 -1.51
N GLY A 357 15.37 -17.80 -1.67
CA GLY A 357 13.95 -17.85 -1.33
C GLY A 357 13.03 -17.16 -2.34
N LEU A 358 13.49 -17.01 -3.58
CA LEU A 358 12.77 -16.36 -4.68
C LEU A 358 12.24 -17.35 -5.72
N THR A 359 12.27 -18.66 -5.42
CA THR A 359 11.73 -19.71 -6.28
C THR A 359 10.33 -19.37 -6.76
N GLY A 360 10.13 -19.39 -8.08
CA GLY A 360 8.83 -19.10 -8.69
C GLY A 360 8.47 -17.62 -8.75
N ARG A 361 9.39 -16.70 -8.44
CA ARG A 361 9.21 -15.26 -8.59
C ARG A 361 9.93 -14.74 -9.83
N THR A 362 9.58 -13.53 -10.28
CA THR A 362 10.09 -12.93 -11.52
C THR A 362 10.38 -11.46 -11.35
N THR A 363 11.40 -10.94 -12.03
CA THR A 363 11.61 -9.50 -12.23
C THR A 363 11.14 -9.02 -13.61
N ARG A 364 10.67 -9.95 -14.45
CA ARG A 364 10.45 -9.77 -15.89
C ARG A 364 8.97 -9.66 -16.18
N LEU A 365 8.62 -8.72 -17.06
CA LEU A 365 7.23 -8.50 -17.49
C LEU A 365 6.61 -9.74 -18.15
N SER A 366 7.42 -10.58 -18.80
CA SER A 366 6.97 -11.82 -19.43
C SER A 366 6.46 -12.87 -18.44
N GLY A 367 6.68 -12.68 -17.14
CA GLY A 367 6.41 -13.68 -16.11
C GLY A 367 7.45 -14.80 -16.07
N ALA A 368 8.53 -14.71 -16.85
CA ALA A 368 9.63 -15.68 -16.80
C ALA A 368 10.25 -15.69 -15.39
N VAL A 369 10.18 -16.83 -14.71
CA VAL A 369 10.74 -16.99 -13.37
C VAL A 369 12.24 -16.71 -13.42
N ASP A 370 12.73 -15.98 -12.42
CA ASP A 370 14.16 -15.81 -12.21
C ASP A 370 14.74 -17.15 -11.72
N ASP A 371 15.65 -17.71 -12.52
CA ASP A 371 16.32 -18.98 -12.27
C ASP A 371 17.81 -18.83 -12.59
N GLY A 372 18.66 -19.53 -11.84
CA GLY A 372 20.10 -19.32 -11.90
C GLY A 372 20.55 -18.16 -11.03
N VAL A 373 21.46 -17.31 -11.53
CA VAL A 373 22.01 -16.18 -10.76
C VAL A 373 20.89 -15.19 -10.52
N VAL A 374 20.70 -14.79 -9.27
CA VAL A 374 19.55 -13.97 -8.92
C VAL A 374 19.64 -12.57 -9.55
N ASP A 375 18.52 -12.09 -10.08
CA ASP A 375 18.37 -10.69 -10.46
C ASP A 375 18.48 -9.77 -9.22
N ILE A 376 18.95 -8.54 -9.43
CA ILE A 376 18.98 -7.51 -8.38
C ILE A 376 17.60 -6.82 -8.33
N GLY A 377 17.06 -6.64 -7.12
CA GLY A 377 15.80 -5.90 -6.89
C GLY A 377 14.60 -6.79 -6.55
N TYR A 378 13.41 -6.18 -6.60
CA TYR A 378 12.13 -6.80 -6.24
C TYR A 378 11.63 -7.82 -7.28
N HIS A 379 11.23 -9.00 -6.80
CA HIS A 379 10.63 -10.08 -7.58
C HIS A 379 9.14 -10.24 -7.29
N PHE A 380 8.36 -10.07 -8.34
CA PHE A 380 6.92 -10.26 -8.45
C PHE A 380 6.55 -11.75 -8.44
N ILE A 381 5.28 -12.05 -8.15
CA ILE A 381 4.72 -13.39 -8.42
C ILE A 381 4.24 -13.41 -9.89
N PRO A 382 4.66 -14.39 -10.72
CA PRO A 382 4.21 -14.52 -12.10
C PRO A 382 2.70 -14.80 -12.22
N GLY A 383 2.08 -14.35 -13.32
CA GLY A 383 0.68 -14.65 -13.65
C GLY A 383 -0.30 -13.57 -13.19
N ILE A 384 -1.59 -13.93 -13.12
CA ILE A 384 -2.66 -13.02 -12.65
C ILE A 384 -2.27 -12.58 -11.23
N PRO A 385 -2.16 -11.27 -10.95
CA PRO A 385 -1.59 -10.81 -9.70
C PRO A 385 -2.45 -11.25 -8.51
N ALA A 386 -1.96 -12.23 -7.76
CA ALA A 386 -2.54 -12.69 -6.50
C ALA A 386 -1.88 -11.95 -5.33
N GLY A 387 -2.68 -11.56 -4.33
CA GLY A 387 -2.21 -10.82 -3.16
C GLY A 387 -2.21 -9.30 -3.36
N ALA A 388 -2.26 -8.55 -2.27
CA ALA A 388 -2.39 -7.09 -2.33
C ALA A 388 -1.15 -6.43 -2.93
N ALA A 389 0.04 -6.85 -2.49
CA ALA A 389 1.30 -6.28 -2.92
C ALA A 389 1.57 -6.46 -4.42
N ASN A 390 1.39 -7.67 -4.92
CA ASN A 390 1.63 -7.96 -6.33
C ASN A 390 0.70 -7.13 -7.23
N ARG A 391 -0.61 -7.06 -6.93
CA ARG A 391 -1.56 -6.23 -7.72
C ARG A 391 -1.23 -4.75 -7.73
N TYR A 392 -0.63 -4.24 -6.66
CA TYR A 392 -0.29 -2.83 -6.58
C TYR A 392 0.86 -2.47 -7.53
N ALA A 393 1.91 -3.29 -7.51
CA ALA A 393 3.16 -3.01 -8.19
C ALA A 393 3.27 -3.66 -9.58
N ALA A 394 2.56 -4.75 -9.82
CA ALA A 394 2.59 -5.50 -11.07
C ALA A 394 1.72 -4.86 -12.15
N TYR A 395 2.11 -5.14 -13.38
CA TYR A 395 1.37 -4.83 -14.57
C TYR A 395 0.12 -5.69 -14.64
N ASP A 396 -1.04 -5.05 -14.80
CA ASP A 396 -2.26 -5.78 -15.09
C ASP A 396 -2.30 -6.12 -16.59
N SER A 397 -1.91 -7.36 -16.89
CA SER A 397 -1.91 -7.91 -18.26
C SER A 397 -3.27 -7.83 -18.98
N GLY A 398 -4.37 -7.58 -18.26
CA GLY A 398 -5.69 -7.41 -18.85
C GLY A 398 -5.89 -6.11 -19.63
N LEU A 399 -5.03 -5.09 -19.46
CA LEU A 399 -5.27 -3.73 -19.98
C LEU A 399 -3.99 -3.03 -20.46
N SER A 400 -3.28 -3.69 -21.38
CA SER A 400 -1.95 -3.32 -21.85
C SER A 400 -1.88 -2.01 -22.65
N ASP A 401 -2.89 -1.77 -23.48
CA ASP A 401 -3.07 -0.55 -24.24
C ASP A 401 -4.56 -0.20 -24.23
N ILE A 402 -4.86 0.99 -23.72
CA ILE A 402 -6.22 1.52 -23.67
C ILE A 402 -6.32 2.67 -24.67
N TYR A 403 -7.34 2.64 -25.51
CA TYR A 403 -7.57 3.64 -26.54
C TYR A 403 -8.74 4.54 -26.15
N VAL A 404 -8.55 5.84 -26.34
CA VAL A 404 -9.56 6.88 -26.07
C VAL A 404 -9.75 7.73 -27.32
N SER A 405 -11.00 7.97 -27.72
CA SER A 405 -11.35 8.76 -28.90
C SER A 405 -12.65 9.55 -28.67
N PRO A 406 -12.79 10.79 -29.16
CA PRO A 406 -14.05 11.54 -29.05
C PRO A 406 -15.22 10.85 -29.75
N ALA A 407 -14.94 9.95 -30.71
CA ALA A 407 -15.94 9.14 -31.41
C ALA A 407 -16.23 7.78 -30.74
N GLY A 408 -15.55 7.48 -29.62
CA GLY A 408 -15.73 6.23 -28.86
C GLY A 408 -16.99 6.21 -28.01
N ASP A 409 -17.14 5.15 -27.21
CA ASP A 409 -18.23 4.95 -26.24
C ASP A 409 -17.66 4.42 -24.91
N ASP A 410 -18.15 4.91 -23.77
CA ASP A 410 -17.68 4.48 -22.45
C ASP A 410 -18.23 3.10 -22.01
N GLY A 411 -19.15 2.53 -22.79
CA GLY A 411 -19.59 1.14 -22.71
C GLY A 411 -18.67 0.13 -23.41
N ASN A 412 -17.66 0.60 -24.17
CA ASN A 412 -16.70 -0.24 -24.89
C ASN A 412 -15.68 -0.94 -23.96
N GLY A 413 -14.84 -1.81 -24.52
CA GLY A 413 -13.74 -2.48 -23.80
C GLY A 413 -12.43 -1.68 -23.75
N GLY A 414 -12.24 -0.73 -24.68
CA GLY A 414 -11.07 0.16 -24.72
C GLY A 414 -9.80 -0.47 -25.26
N MET A 415 -9.81 -1.74 -25.68
CA MET A 415 -8.60 -2.52 -25.99
C MET A 415 -8.08 -2.32 -27.42
N THR A 416 -8.87 -1.68 -28.29
CA THR A 416 -8.48 -1.37 -29.68
C THR A 416 -8.98 0.01 -30.07
N VAL A 417 -8.42 0.59 -31.15
CA VAL A 417 -8.86 1.89 -31.68
C VAL A 417 -10.35 1.89 -32.07
N GLY A 418 -10.87 0.78 -32.62
CA GLY A 418 -12.29 0.66 -33.00
C GLY A 418 -13.25 0.41 -31.83
N ASP A 419 -12.70 0.08 -30.67
CA ASP A 419 -13.40 -0.19 -29.42
C ASP A 419 -12.96 0.83 -28.34
N ALA A 420 -12.59 2.04 -28.76
CA ALA A 420 -12.05 3.05 -27.86
C ALA A 420 -13.11 3.56 -26.87
N PHE A 421 -12.67 3.89 -25.66
CA PHE A 421 -13.48 4.68 -24.73
C PHE A 421 -13.71 6.09 -25.27
N ARG A 422 -14.81 6.71 -24.85
CA ARG A 422 -15.09 8.11 -25.17
C ARG A 422 -14.31 9.06 -24.28
N SER A 423 -14.11 8.70 -23.02
CA SER A 423 -13.47 9.54 -22.01
C SER A 423 -12.15 8.96 -21.47
N ILE A 424 -11.22 9.86 -21.15
CA ILE A 424 -9.98 9.58 -20.44
C ILE A 424 -10.29 9.13 -19.00
N THR A 425 -11.32 9.72 -18.38
CA THR A 425 -11.82 9.34 -17.05
C THR A 425 -12.16 7.85 -16.99
N ARG A 426 -12.89 7.33 -17.99
CA ARG A 426 -13.25 5.91 -18.05
C ARG A 426 -12.01 5.04 -18.24
N ALA A 427 -11.10 5.43 -19.14
CA ALA A 427 -9.85 4.72 -19.35
C ALA A 427 -9.00 4.61 -18.07
N LEU A 428 -8.84 5.71 -17.33
CA LEU A 428 -8.10 5.71 -16.06
C LEU A 428 -8.79 4.92 -14.94
N ALA A 429 -10.12 4.85 -14.96
CA ALA A 429 -10.87 4.05 -14.00
C ALA A 429 -10.61 2.55 -14.17
N VAL A 430 -10.49 2.08 -15.41
CA VAL A 430 -10.21 0.67 -15.70
C VAL A 430 -8.72 0.36 -15.72
N ALA A 431 -7.85 1.31 -16.11
CA ALA A 431 -6.40 1.12 -16.25
C ALA A 431 -5.79 0.35 -15.07
N GLY A 432 -4.85 -0.53 -15.36
CA GLY A 432 -4.00 -1.15 -14.34
C GLY A 432 -2.78 -0.29 -14.04
N THR A 433 -1.95 -0.76 -13.11
CA THR A 433 -0.58 -0.23 -12.96
C THR A 433 0.20 -0.46 -14.25
N GLY A 434 0.94 0.55 -14.71
CA GLY A 434 1.76 0.49 -15.92
C GLY A 434 1.01 0.58 -17.25
N SER A 435 -0.33 0.72 -17.26
CA SER A 435 -1.12 0.82 -18.50
C SER A 435 -0.74 2.03 -19.35
N ARG A 436 -0.78 1.87 -20.68
CA ARG A 436 -0.63 2.96 -21.64
C ARG A 436 -2.00 3.38 -22.16
N ILE A 437 -2.33 4.65 -22.02
CA ILE A 437 -3.60 5.22 -22.50
C ILE A 437 -3.30 6.12 -23.70
N HIS A 438 -3.65 5.63 -24.88
CA HIS A 438 -3.50 6.33 -26.15
C HIS A 438 -4.74 7.20 -26.40
N VAL A 439 -4.55 8.51 -26.38
CA VAL A 439 -5.60 9.51 -26.52
C VAL A 439 -5.54 10.11 -27.92
N ALA A 440 -6.56 9.83 -28.73
CA ALA A 440 -6.65 10.34 -30.08
C ALA A 440 -6.73 11.88 -30.14
N ALA A 441 -6.56 12.44 -31.33
CA ALA A 441 -6.84 13.84 -31.58
C ALA A 441 -8.32 14.14 -31.26
N GLY A 442 -8.57 15.23 -30.53
CA GLY A 442 -9.88 15.50 -29.99
C GLY A 442 -9.91 16.58 -28.93
N ASN A 443 -11.12 17.04 -28.62
CA ASN A 443 -11.39 17.95 -27.51
C ASN A 443 -12.18 17.20 -26.43
N TYR A 444 -11.55 17.00 -25.28
CA TYR A 444 -12.07 16.27 -24.13
C TYR A 444 -12.52 17.29 -23.08
N THR A 445 -13.82 17.60 -23.10
CA THR A 445 -14.41 18.74 -22.38
C THR A 445 -15.18 18.33 -21.14
N ASN A 446 -15.52 19.33 -20.31
CA ASN A 446 -16.52 19.15 -19.26
C ASN A 446 -17.84 18.63 -19.87
N GLY A 447 -18.40 17.57 -19.30
CA GLY A 447 -19.55 16.83 -19.84
C GLY A 447 -19.19 15.54 -20.61
N VAL A 448 -17.94 15.38 -21.04
CA VAL A 448 -17.36 14.09 -21.45
C VAL A 448 -16.49 13.54 -20.33
N GLU A 449 -15.64 14.40 -19.76
CA GLU A 449 -14.77 14.05 -18.64
C GLU A 449 -15.39 14.42 -17.29
N THR A 450 -14.95 13.73 -16.24
CA THR A 450 -15.15 14.17 -14.85
C THR A 450 -13.87 14.84 -14.36
N PHE A 451 -13.91 16.17 -14.24
CA PHE A 451 -12.77 16.96 -13.79
C PHE A 451 -12.73 17.11 -12.26
N PRO A 452 -11.53 17.12 -11.61
CA PRO A 452 -10.23 16.90 -12.24
C PRO A 452 -10.03 15.45 -12.65
N ILE A 453 -9.46 15.23 -13.84
CA ILE A 453 -9.07 13.88 -14.28
C ILE A 453 -8.06 13.34 -13.26
N GLN A 454 -8.35 12.15 -12.71
CA GLN A 454 -7.54 11.52 -11.67
C GLN A 454 -6.61 10.47 -12.26
N MET A 455 -5.32 10.70 -12.19
CA MET A 455 -4.30 9.72 -12.57
C MET A 455 -3.53 9.32 -11.30
N THR A 456 -3.89 8.17 -10.73
CA THR A 456 -3.43 7.75 -9.41
C THR A 456 -2.78 6.37 -9.39
N ARG A 457 -2.70 5.70 -10.54
CA ARG A 457 -2.13 4.35 -10.67
C ARG A 457 -0.69 4.42 -11.13
N TYR A 458 0.15 3.65 -10.45
CA TYR A 458 1.59 3.63 -10.64
C TYR A 458 1.97 3.33 -12.11
N GLY A 459 2.98 4.01 -12.64
CA GLY A 459 3.51 3.77 -13.99
C GLY A 459 2.55 4.01 -15.16
N VAL A 460 1.31 4.47 -14.95
CA VAL A 460 0.37 4.75 -16.03
C VAL A 460 0.93 5.85 -16.94
N GLN A 461 0.65 5.74 -18.24
CA GLN A 461 1.04 6.73 -19.24
C GLN A 461 -0.18 7.28 -19.95
N LEU A 462 -0.25 8.59 -20.12
CA LEU A 462 -1.29 9.28 -20.89
C LEU A 462 -0.64 9.91 -22.13
N LEU A 463 -0.91 9.32 -23.30
CA LEU A 463 -0.18 9.57 -24.54
C LEU A 463 -1.13 10.16 -25.58
N GLY A 464 -1.06 11.48 -25.79
CA GLY A 464 -1.85 12.20 -26.78
C GLY A 464 -1.26 12.13 -28.19
N ALA A 465 -2.11 12.30 -29.20
CA ALA A 465 -1.71 12.38 -30.61
C ALA A 465 -0.86 13.63 -30.95
N GLY A 466 -0.68 14.56 -30.00
CA GLY A 466 0.13 15.76 -30.10
C GLY A 466 -0.60 16.96 -29.50
N ALA A 467 0.11 17.84 -28.80
CA ALA A 467 -0.51 18.91 -28.01
C ALA A 467 -1.36 19.88 -28.86
N GLY A 468 -1.08 20.04 -30.15
CA GLY A 468 -1.92 20.84 -31.06
C GLY A 468 -3.26 20.21 -31.42
N THR A 469 -3.48 18.91 -31.12
CA THR A 469 -4.63 18.13 -31.59
C THR A 469 -5.37 17.38 -30.48
N THR A 470 -4.69 17.00 -29.39
CA THR A 470 -5.32 16.40 -28.20
C THR A 470 -5.44 17.45 -27.11
N VAL A 471 -6.67 17.90 -26.84
CA VAL A 471 -6.97 18.98 -25.91
C VAL A 471 -7.88 18.48 -24.78
N VAL A 472 -7.40 18.59 -23.55
CA VAL A 472 -8.16 18.37 -22.32
C VAL A 472 -8.60 19.74 -21.80
N ASN A 473 -9.91 20.02 -21.87
CA ASN A 473 -10.46 21.33 -21.58
C ASN A 473 -11.46 21.29 -20.42
N ALA A 474 -11.00 21.74 -19.25
CA ALA A 474 -11.78 21.80 -18.02
C ALA A 474 -12.63 23.08 -17.90
N ALA A 475 -12.77 23.88 -18.96
CA ALA A 475 -13.58 25.09 -18.92
C ALA A 475 -15.00 24.81 -18.42
N GLY A 476 -15.44 25.62 -17.46
CA GLY A 476 -16.76 25.50 -16.84
C GLY A 476 -16.89 24.37 -15.81
N SER A 477 -15.85 23.58 -15.51
CA SER A 477 -15.91 22.57 -14.45
C SER A 477 -15.78 23.17 -13.04
N GLY A 478 -15.16 24.34 -12.91
CA GLY A 478 -14.82 24.93 -11.61
C GLY A 478 -13.75 24.15 -10.83
N THR A 479 -13.04 23.24 -11.51
CA THR A 479 -11.97 22.42 -10.96
C THR A 479 -10.71 22.50 -11.84
N ARG A 480 -9.66 21.78 -11.43
CA ARG A 480 -8.44 21.60 -12.23
C ARG A 480 -8.69 20.69 -13.43
N ALA A 481 -7.79 20.69 -14.40
CA ALA A 481 -7.85 19.76 -15.53
C ALA A 481 -7.33 18.36 -15.17
N LEU A 482 -6.14 18.26 -14.56
CA LEU A 482 -5.56 16.98 -14.15
C LEU A 482 -5.06 17.05 -12.71
N GLN A 483 -5.27 15.96 -11.98
CA GLN A 483 -4.63 15.71 -10.70
C GLN A 483 -3.94 14.35 -10.73
N THR A 484 -2.68 14.34 -10.32
CA THR A 484 -1.96 13.11 -10.01
C THR A 484 -1.71 13.03 -8.52
N ILE A 485 -1.78 11.82 -7.96
CA ILE A 485 -1.43 11.56 -6.56
C ILE A 485 -0.66 10.25 -6.51
N GLY A 486 0.58 10.28 -6.02
CA GLY A 486 1.34 9.05 -5.78
C GLY A 486 1.83 8.33 -7.03
N LEU A 487 2.20 9.07 -8.08
CA LEU A 487 2.79 8.49 -9.29
C LEU A 487 4.31 8.59 -9.28
N ALA A 488 4.96 8.27 -8.18
CA ALA A 488 6.40 8.47 -8.06
C ALA A 488 7.19 7.19 -8.34
N GLY A 489 7.88 7.16 -9.50
CA GLY A 489 8.59 6.00 -10.02
C GLY A 489 7.86 5.29 -11.17
N GLY A 490 8.54 4.38 -11.85
CA GLY A 490 7.92 3.36 -12.70
C GLY A 490 7.41 3.80 -14.06
N GLY A 491 7.98 4.87 -14.61
CA GLY A 491 7.73 5.27 -15.99
C GLY A 491 6.39 5.98 -16.23
N ALA A 492 5.76 6.53 -15.18
CA ALA A 492 4.58 7.37 -15.36
C ALA A 492 4.89 8.53 -16.31
N ARG A 493 3.96 8.82 -17.23
CA ARG A 493 4.20 9.76 -18.34
C ARG A 493 2.93 10.50 -18.74
N ILE A 494 3.06 11.77 -19.08
CA ILE A 494 2.06 12.49 -19.88
C ILE A 494 2.78 13.08 -21.07
N GLU A 495 2.29 12.76 -22.26
CA GLU A 495 2.92 13.15 -23.51
C GLU A 495 1.90 13.72 -24.50
N GLY A 496 2.24 14.78 -25.22
CA GLY A 496 1.48 15.21 -26.40
C GLY A 496 0.05 15.71 -26.14
N ILE A 497 -0.22 16.33 -24.99
CA ILE A 497 -1.56 16.80 -24.58
C ILE A 497 -1.54 18.28 -24.21
N THR A 498 -2.58 19.01 -24.61
CA THR A 498 -2.89 20.35 -24.10
C THR A 498 -3.84 20.27 -22.91
N PHE A 499 -3.51 20.88 -21.77
CA PHE A 499 -4.42 21.09 -20.64
C PHE A 499 -4.83 22.55 -20.53
N THR A 500 -6.15 22.81 -20.59
CA THR A 500 -6.69 24.17 -20.59
C THR A 500 -8.02 24.30 -19.85
N GLY A 501 -8.42 25.54 -19.56
CA GLY A 501 -9.73 25.88 -18.99
C GLY A 501 -9.92 25.50 -17.52
N GLY A 502 -8.93 24.88 -16.88
CA GLY A 502 -9.01 24.49 -15.49
C GLY A 502 -8.94 25.71 -14.57
N SER A 503 -9.87 25.79 -13.63
CA SER A 503 -10.03 26.94 -12.73
C SER A 503 -10.40 26.46 -11.34
N VAL A 504 -9.61 26.83 -10.33
CA VAL A 504 -9.95 26.51 -8.93
C VAL A 504 -10.36 27.79 -8.20
N GLY A 505 -11.57 27.77 -7.62
CA GLY A 505 -12.14 28.83 -6.78
C GLY A 505 -12.16 28.45 -5.29
N THR A 506 -12.31 29.44 -4.40
CA THR A 506 -12.11 29.32 -2.95
C THR A 506 -13.29 28.75 -2.14
N THR A 507 -14.39 28.31 -2.75
CA THR A 507 -15.68 28.20 -2.03
C THR A 507 -16.42 26.87 -2.10
N THR A 508 -15.87 25.81 -2.68
CA THR A 508 -16.51 24.48 -2.62
C THR A 508 -15.49 23.45 -2.17
N ALA A 509 -15.49 23.20 -0.87
CA ALA A 509 -15.05 21.93 -0.31
C ALA A 509 -15.87 20.84 -1.00
N TYR A 510 -15.27 20.18 -2.00
CA TYR A 510 -15.87 18.99 -2.59
C TYR A 510 -15.85 17.92 -1.50
N SER A 511 -17.04 17.54 -1.08
CA SER A 511 -17.34 16.50 -0.12
C SER A 511 -17.92 15.33 -0.90
N SER A 512 -17.11 14.29 -1.08
CA SER A 512 -17.58 12.88 -1.05
C SER A 512 -16.47 11.85 -1.34
N TYR A 513 -15.26 12.25 -1.74
CA TYR A 513 -14.06 11.38 -1.67
C TYR A 513 -12.74 12.18 -1.77
N THR A 514 -12.58 13.26 -1.01
CA THR A 514 -11.56 14.26 -1.35
C THR A 514 -10.98 14.93 -0.11
N ASP A 515 -9.91 14.33 0.41
CA ASP A 515 -8.99 14.96 1.33
C ASP A 515 -8.18 16.04 0.58
N ASP A 516 -8.69 17.29 0.56
CA ASP A 516 -8.09 18.41 -0.16
C ASP A 516 -6.98 19.14 0.61
N HIS A 517 -6.29 18.48 1.55
CA HIS A 517 -5.17 19.11 2.27
C HIS A 517 -3.92 19.37 1.39
N PHE A 518 -4.02 19.08 0.08
CA PHE A 518 -3.16 19.64 -0.97
C PHE A 518 -3.49 21.08 -1.36
N GLY A 519 -4.42 21.72 -0.65
CA GLY A 519 -4.82 23.11 -0.79
C GLY A 519 -5.61 23.39 -2.07
N ALA A 520 -6.73 24.12 -1.94
CA ALA A 520 -7.47 24.71 -3.05
C ALA A 520 -6.66 25.73 -3.90
N ARG A 521 -5.33 25.89 -3.67
CA ARG A 521 -4.48 26.96 -4.22
C ARG A 521 -3.36 26.49 -5.17
N ARG A 522 -3.32 25.23 -5.58
CA ARG A 522 -2.26 24.72 -6.47
C ARG A 522 -2.79 24.43 -7.87
N GLY A 523 -2.18 24.99 -8.91
CA GLY A 523 -2.32 24.64 -10.34
C GLY A 523 -3.75 24.43 -10.89
N GLY A 524 -4.29 25.40 -11.64
CA GLY A 524 -5.57 25.27 -12.35
C GLY A 524 -5.53 24.25 -13.49
N GLY A 525 -4.39 24.08 -14.16
CA GLY A 525 -4.23 23.08 -15.22
C GLY A 525 -3.85 21.72 -14.64
N LEU A 526 -2.62 21.62 -14.13
CA LEU A 526 -2.07 20.41 -13.54
C LEU A 526 -1.83 20.59 -12.04
N ASN A 527 -2.18 19.59 -11.25
CA ASN A 527 -1.75 19.45 -9.86
C ASN A 527 -1.10 18.10 -9.65
N LEU A 528 0.24 18.08 -9.69
CA LEU A 528 1.03 16.87 -9.56
C LEU A 528 1.45 16.69 -8.11
N VAL A 529 0.76 15.79 -7.40
CA VAL A 529 0.99 15.57 -5.98
C VAL A 529 1.79 14.29 -5.79
N ASN A 530 2.92 14.39 -5.10
CA ASN A 530 3.75 13.24 -4.73
C ASN A 530 3.99 12.29 -5.93
N SER A 531 4.34 12.87 -7.07
CA SER A 531 4.44 12.17 -8.34
C SER A 531 5.80 12.50 -8.98
N VAL A 532 6.44 11.48 -9.54
CA VAL A 532 7.70 11.57 -10.30
C VAL A 532 7.39 10.95 -11.65
N MET A 533 7.27 11.79 -12.66
CA MET A 533 6.79 11.40 -13.97
C MET A 533 7.46 12.21 -15.08
N VAL A 534 7.42 11.67 -16.30
CA VAL A 534 7.87 12.38 -17.50
C VAL A 534 6.74 13.25 -18.05
N LEU A 535 7.04 14.51 -18.30
CA LEU A 535 6.15 15.45 -19.00
C LEU A 535 6.82 15.85 -20.31
N GLU A 536 6.24 15.46 -21.45
CA GLU A 536 6.87 15.66 -22.76
C GLU A 536 5.88 16.21 -23.79
N GLY A 537 6.29 17.19 -24.58
CA GLY A 537 5.44 17.74 -25.65
C GLY A 537 4.09 18.26 -25.17
N LEU A 538 4.01 18.84 -23.97
CA LEU A 538 2.76 19.33 -23.37
C LEU A 538 2.58 20.84 -23.56
N VAL A 539 1.31 21.28 -23.57
CA VAL A 539 0.93 22.69 -23.45
C VAL A 539 -0.02 22.86 -22.28
N VAL A 540 0.29 23.76 -21.34
CA VAL A 540 -0.60 24.11 -20.22
C VAL A 540 -0.95 25.58 -20.34
N THR A 541 -2.20 25.89 -20.71
CA THR A 541 -2.58 27.26 -21.08
C THR A 541 -4.00 27.62 -20.64
N ASN A 542 -4.30 28.92 -20.45
CA ASN A 542 -5.62 29.42 -20.04
C ASN A 542 -6.20 28.71 -18.80
N ASN A 543 -5.36 28.50 -17.79
CA ASN A 543 -5.77 27.92 -16.52
C ASN A 543 -5.67 28.99 -15.43
N ASN A 544 -6.59 28.98 -14.48
CA ASN A 544 -6.68 29.99 -13.43
C ASN A 544 -6.59 29.37 -12.02
N VAL A 545 -5.85 30.02 -11.14
CA VAL A 545 -5.94 29.81 -9.69
C VAL A 545 -6.37 31.15 -9.12
N SER A 546 -7.63 31.26 -8.70
CA SER A 546 -8.13 32.53 -8.19
C SER A 546 -7.50 32.81 -6.83
N PRO A 547 -6.84 33.98 -6.61
CA PRO A 547 -6.34 34.35 -5.30
C PRO A 547 -7.54 34.62 -4.38
N GLY A 548 -7.67 33.81 -3.32
CA GLY A 548 -8.54 34.18 -2.21
C GLY A 548 -7.93 35.36 -1.48
N GLY A 549 -8.56 36.54 -1.60
CA GLY A 549 -8.45 37.72 -0.74
C GLY A 549 -7.07 38.03 -0.13
N ASN A 550 -6.44 39.10 -0.64
CA ASN A 550 -5.25 39.80 -0.13
C ASN A 550 -3.99 38.93 0.03
N ASP A 551 -3.13 38.91 -1.00
CA ASP A 551 -1.82 39.60 -0.92
C ASP A 551 -1.04 39.52 -2.25
N ALA A 552 -0.11 40.47 -2.37
CA ALA A 552 0.48 41.02 -3.58
C ALA A 552 1.15 40.04 -4.57
N ALA A 553 1.09 40.48 -5.84
CA ALA A 553 1.88 39.99 -6.94
C ALA A 553 3.38 39.90 -6.61
N PHE A 554 4.04 38.85 -7.10
CA PHE A 554 5.46 38.92 -7.44
C PHE A 554 5.68 38.40 -8.85
N THR A 555 6.42 39.23 -9.59
CA THR A 555 6.99 39.06 -10.93
C THR A 555 7.95 37.89 -11.03
#